data_AF-A0A538JR90-F1
#
_entry.id   AF-A0A538JR90-F1
#
_cell.length_a   1.000
_cell.length_b   1.000
_cell.length_c   1.000
_cell.angle_alpha   90.00
_cell.angle_beta   90.00
_cell.angle_gamma   90.00
#
_symmetry.space_group_name_H-M   'P 1'
#
loop_
_entity.id
_entity.type
_entity.pdbx_description
1 polymer ?
#
loop_
_entity_poly.entity_id
_entity_poly.type
_entity_poly.pdbx_seq_one_letter_code
_entity_poly.pdbx_strand_id
1 'polypeptide(L)'
;MTRKHPRPGAGRRSRSARTLSGVAVAVLASGVGLAGVARMPSSGRRMEIGRPQARVAAASIATPPTTMVESAPATTTAGVTVAPVGAGPDSPGTRTDEQEIGAQSLRLIAFDLSRLPGWTVVFLPGRAGYRGRTLPASKRIEIYVRQGDTARTVAYNLGHELGHAVDVTYSTPARRSSYRSIRGIEADARWFGCADCSDFATPAGDFAETFGFMVTDPGFNWRSALGRPPTNEQRAAVTALYGL
;
A
#
# COMPACT_ATOMS: atom_id res chain seq x y z
N MET A 1 82.23 -9.22 0.62
CA MET A 1 81.47 -8.08 0.05
C MET A 1 80.20 -7.90 0.88
N THR A 2 80.22 -7.13 1.97
CA THR A 2 79.82 -5.70 2.12
C THR A 2 78.31 -5.43 2.29
N ARG A 3 77.98 -4.95 3.53
CA ARG A 3 76.97 -3.94 3.98
C ARG A 3 75.47 -4.33 3.96
N LYS A 4 74.75 -4.30 5.10
CA LYS A 4 74.20 -3.19 5.94
C LYS A 4 73.02 -2.43 5.30
N HIS A 5 71.79 -2.61 5.86
CA HIS A 5 70.61 -1.72 6.11
C HIS A 5 70.19 -0.62 5.10
N PRO A 6 68.99 0.07 5.17
CA PRO A 6 67.79 -0.02 6.05
C PRO A 6 66.40 0.11 5.32
N ARG A 7 65.31 0.18 6.12
CA ARG A 7 63.88 0.61 5.87
C ARG A 7 63.77 2.08 5.34
N PRO A 8 62.59 2.77 5.24
CA PRO A 8 61.14 2.44 5.12
C PRO A 8 60.40 3.23 4.00
N GLY A 9 59.09 3.02 3.81
CA GLY A 9 58.26 3.91 2.98
C GLY A 9 56.77 3.81 3.32
N ALA A 10 56.31 4.65 4.26
CA ALA A 10 54.92 4.78 4.66
C ALA A 10 54.13 5.57 3.60
N GLY A 11 53.13 4.93 2.99
CA GLY A 11 52.16 5.57 2.11
C GLY A 11 51.17 6.43 2.89
N ARG A 12 51.21 7.72 2.61
CA ARG A 12 50.46 8.82 3.23
C ARG A 12 48.95 8.66 2.99
N ARG A 13 48.16 8.62 4.06
CA ARG A 13 46.68 8.75 4.02
C ARG A 13 46.30 10.22 3.87
N SER A 14 45.65 10.57 2.76
CA SER A 14 45.01 11.88 2.57
C SER A 14 43.60 11.83 3.17
N ARG A 15 43.42 12.42 4.36
CA ARG A 15 42.09 12.80 4.88
C ARG A 15 41.84 14.26 4.54
N SER A 16 40.93 14.53 3.61
CA SER A 16 40.34 15.86 3.46
C SER A 16 39.07 15.91 4.30
N ALA A 17 39.16 16.53 5.48
CA ALA A 17 38.00 16.91 6.28
C ALA A 17 37.38 18.16 5.64
N ARG A 18 36.11 18.06 5.25
CA ARG A 18 35.29 19.20 4.84
C ARG A 18 34.79 19.93 6.08
N THR A 19 35.00 21.23 6.05
CA THR A 19 34.59 22.26 7.01
C THR A 19 33.06 22.25 7.20
N LEU A 20 32.61 22.14 8.45
CA LEU A 20 31.23 22.41 8.87
C LEU A 20 31.14 23.90 9.24
N SER A 21 30.57 24.72 8.36
CA SER A 21 30.07 26.05 8.76
C SER A 21 28.62 25.89 9.19
N GLY A 22 28.38 26.06 10.49
CA GLY A 22 27.05 26.19 11.05
C GLY A 22 26.40 27.51 10.61
N VAL A 23 25.10 27.44 10.35
CA VAL A 23 24.24 28.62 10.32
C VAL A 23 23.12 28.34 11.32
N ALA A 24 23.19 29.05 12.44
CA ALA A 24 22.11 29.13 13.42
C ALA A 24 20.99 29.99 12.83
N VAL A 25 19.76 29.47 12.79
CA VAL A 25 18.57 30.26 12.50
C VAL A 25 18.01 30.73 13.85
N ALA A 26 18.17 32.03 14.11
CA ALA A 26 17.58 32.70 15.27
C ALA A 26 16.10 32.99 15.00
N VAL A 27 15.25 32.57 15.95
CA VAL A 27 13.85 32.98 16.07
C VAL A 27 13.84 34.37 16.71
N LEU A 28 13.25 35.35 16.03
CA LEU A 28 12.87 36.63 16.62
C LEU A 28 11.39 36.91 16.32
N ALA A 29 10.61 36.92 17.40
CA ALA A 29 9.26 37.48 17.45
C ALA A 29 9.34 38.95 17.88
N SER A 30 8.58 39.81 17.20
CA SER A 30 8.13 41.19 17.54
C SER A 30 7.46 41.73 16.27
N GLY A 31 6.30 42.39 16.20
CA GLY A 31 5.47 43.08 17.16
C GLY A 31 4.90 44.33 16.46
N VAL A 32 3.56 44.49 16.50
CA VAL A 32 2.75 45.73 16.49
C VAL A 32 2.69 46.66 15.23
N GLY A 33 1.45 46.84 14.74
CA GLY A 33 0.83 48.16 14.48
C GLY A 33 0.91 48.75 13.06
N LEU A 34 -0.21 48.91 12.36
CA LEU A 34 -1.12 50.08 12.42
C LEU A 34 -2.17 50.04 11.29
N ALA A 35 -3.28 50.73 11.57
CA ALA A 35 -4.47 50.90 10.75
C ALA A 35 -4.21 51.43 9.33
N GLY A 36 -5.00 50.91 8.38
CA GLY A 36 -5.20 51.49 7.06
C GLY A 36 -6.66 51.31 6.63
N VAL A 37 -7.52 52.24 7.03
CA VAL A 37 -8.88 52.36 6.52
C VAL A 37 -8.79 52.97 5.12
N ALA A 38 -9.20 52.23 4.09
CA ALA A 38 -9.46 52.78 2.77
C ALA A 38 -10.88 52.42 2.34
N ARG A 39 -11.64 53.48 2.09
CA ARG A 39 -13.07 53.55 1.81
C ARG A 39 -13.36 53.12 0.37
N MET A 40 -14.41 52.33 0.19
CA MET A 40 -14.98 51.93 -1.11
C MET A 40 -15.38 53.12 -1.99
N PRO A 41 -15.39 52.93 -3.32
CA PRO A 41 -16.46 53.40 -4.17
C PRO A 41 -17.39 52.23 -4.57
N SER A 42 -18.67 52.42 -4.28
CA SER A 42 -19.81 51.62 -4.73
C SER A 42 -20.09 51.91 -6.21
N SER A 43 -20.07 50.88 -7.05
CA SER A 43 -20.76 50.88 -8.34
C SER A 43 -21.41 49.52 -8.54
N GLY A 44 -22.74 49.53 -8.58
CA GLY A 44 -23.57 48.35 -8.58
C GLY A 44 -23.49 47.50 -9.85
N ARG A 45 -23.58 46.19 -9.65
CA ARG A 45 -24.23 45.29 -10.60
C ARG A 45 -24.82 44.13 -9.79
N ARG A 46 -26.13 44.20 -9.56
CA ARG A 46 -26.95 43.14 -8.95
C ARG A 46 -26.97 41.96 -9.93
N MET A 47 -26.07 40.99 -9.75
CA MET A 47 -26.19 39.68 -10.38
C MET A 47 -26.93 38.78 -9.39
N GLU A 48 -28.19 38.54 -9.71
CA GLU A 48 -29.09 37.65 -8.99
C GLU A 48 -28.59 36.21 -9.14
N ILE A 49 -27.91 35.70 -8.10
CA ILE A 49 -27.53 34.29 -8.02
C ILE A 49 -28.80 33.50 -7.68
N GLY A 50 -29.36 32.84 -8.69
CA GLY A 50 -30.47 31.91 -8.54
C GLY A 50 -30.12 30.82 -7.53
N ARG A 51 -30.81 30.83 -6.38
CA ARG A 51 -30.88 29.70 -5.46
C ARG A 51 -31.44 28.49 -6.20
N PRO A 52 -30.81 27.29 -6.17
CA PRO A 52 -31.51 26.09 -6.55
C PRO A 52 -32.56 25.78 -5.46
N GLN A 53 -33.83 26.07 -5.75
CA GLN A 53 -34.94 25.58 -4.96
C GLN A 53 -35.05 24.07 -5.17
N ALA A 54 -34.66 23.29 -4.17
CA ALA A 54 -35.03 21.88 -4.08
C ALA A 54 -36.55 21.78 -3.94
N ARG A 55 -37.24 21.31 -4.98
CA ARG A 55 -38.62 20.83 -4.87
C ARG A 55 -38.59 19.54 -4.06
N VAL A 56 -39.01 19.63 -2.80
CA VAL A 56 -39.36 18.46 -2.00
C VAL A 56 -40.75 18.03 -2.47
N ALA A 57 -40.82 16.95 -3.24
CA ALA A 57 -42.09 16.29 -3.54
C ALA A 57 -42.56 15.56 -2.27
N ALA A 58 -43.70 15.96 -1.74
CA ALA A 58 -44.37 15.24 -0.66
C ALA A 58 -44.98 13.94 -1.22
N ALA A 59 -44.38 12.80 -0.88
CA ALA A 59 -44.98 11.50 -1.13
C ALA A 59 -45.95 11.16 0.01
N SER A 60 -47.19 10.83 -0.37
CA SER A 60 -48.28 10.44 0.52
C SER A 60 -47.96 9.15 1.28
N ILE A 61 -48.33 9.12 2.56
CA ILE A 61 -48.28 7.96 3.43
C ILE A 61 -49.55 7.14 3.20
N ALA A 62 -49.40 5.88 2.79
CA ALA A 62 -50.47 4.89 2.82
C ALA A 62 -49.93 3.57 3.38
N THR A 63 -50.63 3.00 4.37
CA THR A 63 -50.45 1.66 4.93
C THR A 63 -51.83 0.99 5.03
N PRO A 64 -51.93 -0.34 5.20
CA PRO A 64 -51.28 -1.44 4.49
C PRO A 64 -52.37 -2.41 3.91
N PRO A 65 -51.99 -3.59 3.38
CA PRO A 65 -52.60 -4.77 4.00
C PRO A 65 -51.58 -5.86 4.35
N THR A 66 -51.88 -6.51 5.47
CA THR A 66 -51.30 -7.77 5.96
C THR A 66 -51.64 -8.90 4.99
N THR A 67 -50.64 -9.65 4.52
CA THR A 67 -50.85 -11.02 4.02
C THR A 67 -49.61 -11.87 4.28
N MET A 68 -49.86 -12.86 5.15
CA MET A 68 -49.29 -14.20 5.33
C MET A 68 -47.78 -14.47 5.21
N VAL A 69 -47.31 -15.10 6.28
CA VAL A 69 -46.03 -15.77 6.49
C VAL A 69 -45.90 -16.94 5.51
N GLU A 70 -44.80 -17.00 4.76
CA GLU A 70 -44.35 -18.20 4.07
C GLU A 70 -42.91 -18.51 4.47
N SER A 71 -42.73 -19.70 5.06
CA SER A 71 -41.46 -20.26 5.52
C SER A 71 -40.71 -20.94 4.37
N ALA A 72 -39.44 -20.59 4.15
CA ALA A 72 -38.41 -21.45 3.53
C ALA A 72 -37.00 -20.81 3.66
N PRO A 73 -35.91 -21.57 3.52
CA PRO A 73 -35.34 -22.49 4.49
C PRO A 73 -34.02 -21.96 5.09
N ALA A 74 -33.51 -22.68 6.10
CA ALA A 74 -32.23 -22.41 6.75
C ALA A 74 -31.08 -22.24 5.74
N THR A 75 -30.48 -21.05 5.71
CA THR A 75 -29.25 -20.81 4.96
C THR A 75 -28.10 -21.44 5.74
N THR A 76 -27.64 -22.59 5.29
CA THR A 76 -26.39 -23.21 5.71
C THR A 76 -25.25 -22.20 5.61
N THR A 77 -24.59 -21.93 6.74
CA THR A 77 -23.38 -21.14 6.82
C THR A 77 -22.30 -21.75 5.93
N ALA A 78 -22.07 -21.16 4.75
CA ALA A 78 -20.93 -21.49 3.91
C ALA A 78 -19.67 -20.94 4.59
N GLY A 79 -18.98 -21.80 5.34
CA GLY A 79 -17.67 -21.52 5.90
C GLY A 79 -16.67 -21.18 4.79
N VAL A 80 -15.79 -20.22 5.07
CA VAL A 80 -14.62 -19.91 4.26
C VAL A 80 -13.84 -21.21 4.04
N THR A 81 -13.91 -21.75 2.83
CA THR A 81 -13.11 -22.90 2.44
C THR A 81 -11.80 -22.36 1.87
N VAL A 82 -10.71 -22.54 2.60
CA VAL A 82 -9.36 -22.51 2.01
C VAL A 82 -9.28 -23.74 1.12
N ALA A 83 -9.71 -23.63 -0.13
CA ALA A 83 -9.61 -24.72 -1.09
C ALA A 83 -8.18 -24.76 -1.65
N PRO A 84 -7.39 -25.82 -1.41
CA PRO A 84 -6.23 -26.10 -2.21
C PRO A 84 -6.72 -26.65 -3.56
N VAL A 85 -6.33 -26.03 -4.67
CA VAL A 85 -6.45 -26.65 -5.99
C VAL A 85 -5.09 -26.51 -6.66
N GLY A 86 -4.31 -27.57 -6.94
CA GLY A 86 -4.66 -28.98 -7.01
C GLY A 86 -3.94 -29.87 -5.99
N ALA A 87 -4.72 -30.72 -5.34
CA ALA A 87 -4.31 -32.09 -5.08
C ALA A 87 -5.28 -32.98 -5.88
N GLY A 88 -4.73 -33.89 -6.68
CA GLY A 88 -5.41 -35.18 -6.89
C GLY A 88 -5.57 -35.89 -5.54
N PRO A 89 -6.22 -37.07 -5.50
CA PRO A 89 -6.62 -37.71 -4.25
C PRO A 89 -5.44 -37.75 -3.26
N ASP A 90 -5.73 -37.35 -2.01
CA ASP A 90 -4.82 -37.28 -0.88
C ASP A 90 -3.85 -38.46 -0.82
N SER A 91 -2.71 -38.29 -1.49
CA SER A 91 -1.47 -38.91 -1.08
C SER A 91 -0.81 -37.92 -0.14
N PRO A 92 -0.23 -38.34 0.99
CA PRO A 92 0.74 -37.53 1.70
C PRO A 92 1.98 -37.39 0.79
N GLY A 93 1.84 -36.56 -0.24
CA GLY A 93 2.89 -36.19 -1.15
C GLY A 93 3.81 -35.22 -0.43
N THR A 94 5.11 -35.46 -0.52
CA THR A 94 6.13 -34.55 -0.05
C THR A 94 5.87 -33.16 -0.64
N ARG A 95 5.72 -32.14 0.20
CA ARG A 95 5.66 -30.75 -0.28
C ARG A 95 6.95 -30.43 -1.02
N THR A 96 6.84 -29.63 -2.07
CA THR A 96 8.04 -29.05 -2.70
C THR A 96 8.64 -27.98 -1.79
N ASP A 97 9.93 -27.66 -1.97
CA ASP A 97 10.62 -26.63 -1.22
C ASP A 97 9.89 -25.28 -1.31
N GLU A 98 9.34 -24.94 -2.48
CA GLU A 98 8.59 -23.69 -2.68
C GLU A 98 7.29 -23.65 -1.87
N GLN A 99 6.59 -24.78 -1.81
CA GLN A 99 5.36 -24.90 -1.01
C GLN A 99 5.66 -24.81 0.48
N GLU A 100 6.78 -25.39 0.94
CA GLU A 100 7.20 -25.29 2.33
C GLU A 100 7.62 -23.86 2.71
N ILE A 101 8.48 -23.23 1.92
CA ILE A 101 8.89 -21.83 2.12
C ILE A 101 7.68 -20.89 2.06
N GLY A 102 6.76 -21.13 1.12
CA GLY A 102 5.52 -20.39 1.00
C GLY A 102 4.64 -20.51 2.24
N ALA A 103 4.42 -21.74 2.73
CA ALA A 103 3.67 -21.97 3.97
C ALA A 103 4.33 -21.30 5.18
N GLN A 104 5.67 -21.27 5.25
CA GLN A 104 6.40 -20.52 6.27
C GLN A 104 6.20 -19.00 6.12
N SER A 105 6.21 -18.47 4.90
CA SER A 105 6.00 -17.05 4.63
C SER A 105 4.61 -16.55 5.04
N LEU A 106 3.57 -17.37 4.86
CA LEU A 106 2.21 -17.04 5.26
C LEU A 106 2.08 -16.79 6.77
N ARG A 107 2.87 -17.49 7.59
CA ARG A 107 2.91 -17.29 9.05
C ARG A 107 3.55 -15.95 9.45
N LEU A 108 4.23 -15.28 8.52
CA LEU A 108 4.84 -13.96 8.74
C LEU A 108 3.92 -12.81 8.29
N ILE A 109 2.73 -13.13 7.76
CA ILE A 109 1.76 -12.16 7.29
C ILE A 109 0.71 -11.91 8.37
N ALA A 110 0.71 -10.69 8.93
CA ALA A 110 -0.29 -10.22 9.89
C ALA A 110 -1.55 -9.70 9.16
N PHE A 111 -2.17 -10.53 8.33
CA PHE A 111 -3.39 -10.20 7.60
C PHE A 111 -4.28 -11.44 7.43
N ASP A 112 -5.57 -11.27 7.73
CA ASP A 112 -6.55 -12.32 7.53
C ASP A 112 -6.93 -12.44 6.05
N LEU A 113 -6.46 -13.51 5.41
CA LEU A 113 -6.74 -13.80 4.00
C LEU A 113 -8.22 -14.05 3.72
N SER A 114 -9.06 -14.37 4.72
CA SER A 114 -10.51 -14.50 4.55
C SER A 114 -11.15 -13.19 4.07
N ARG A 115 -10.49 -12.06 4.32
CA ARG A 115 -10.84 -10.72 3.84
C ARG A 115 -10.56 -10.53 2.35
N LEU A 116 -10.13 -11.54 1.61
CA LEU A 116 -10.00 -11.48 0.16
C LEU A 116 -10.86 -12.61 -0.46
N PRO A 117 -12.20 -12.47 -0.46
CA PRO A 117 -13.08 -13.56 -0.86
C PRO A 117 -12.89 -13.95 -2.34
N GLY A 118 -12.61 -15.23 -2.53
CA GLY A 118 -12.34 -15.84 -3.83
C GLY A 118 -10.90 -15.64 -4.32
N TRP A 119 -10.02 -15.00 -3.55
CA TRP A 119 -8.61 -14.93 -3.88
C TRP A 119 -7.88 -16.21 -3.48
N THR A 120 -6.93 -16.62 -4.32
CA THR A 120 -6.05 -17.76 -4.07
C THR A 120 -4.60 -17.33 -4.09
N VAL A 121 -3.78 -17.91 -3.22
CA VAL A 121 -2.32 -17.73 -3.21
C VAL A 121 -1.68 -19.04 -3.62
N VAL A 122 -0.74 -18.99 -4.56
CA VAL A 122 0.08 -20.16 -4.92
C VAL A 122 1.57 -19.84 -4.88
N PHE A 123 2.34 -20.85 -4.53
CA PHE A 123 3.80 -20.81 -4.56
C PHE A 123 4.28 -21.70 -5.70
N LEU A 124 5.07 -21.11 -6.59
CA LEU A 124 5.54 -21.72 -7.83
C LEU A 124 7.08 -21.67 -7.86
N PRO A 125 7.73 -22.53 -8.66
CA PRO A 125 9.16 -22.40 -8.93
C PRO A 125 9.55 -21.02 -9.47
N GLY A 126 10.78 -20.62 -9.20
CA GLY A 126 11.33 -19.34 -9.61
C GLY A 126 11.16 -19.03 -11.10
N ARG A 127 10.76 -17.78 -11.40
CA ARG A 127 10.58 -17.29 -12.78
C ARG A 127 11.49 -16.09 -13.03
N ALA A 128 12.21 -16.09 -14.15
CA ALA A 128 13.04 -14.97 -14.55
C ALA A 128 12.19 -13.69 -14.70
N GLY A 129 12.69 -12.57 -14.17
CA GLY A 129 12.01 -11.27 -14.20
C GLY A 129 10.88 -11.08 -13.18
N TYR A 130 10.35 -12.15 -12.56
CA TYR A 130 9.21 -12.07 -11.65
C TYR A 130 9.53 -12.60 -10.25
N ARG A 131 8.90 -12.01 -9.23
CA ARG A 131 8.93 -12.45 -7.82
C ARG A 131 7.53 -12.75 -7.29
N GLY A 132 6.56 -11.96 -7.72
CA GLY A 132 5.15 -12.21 -7.53
C GLY A 132 4.35 -11.64 -8.70
N ARG A 133 3.09 -12.04 -8.80
CA ARG A 133 2.09 -11.46 -9.69
C ARG A 133 0.71 -11.56 -9.07
N THR A 134 0.01 -10.44 -9.06
CA THR A 134 -1.42 -10.38 -8.78
C THR A 134 -2.19 -10.43 -10.10
N LEU A 135 -3.12 -11.36 -10.21
CA LEU A 135 -3.95 -11.61 -11.40
C LEU A 135 -5.42 -11.31 -11.04
N PRO A 136 -5.89 -10.06 -11.21
CA PRO A 136 -7.22 -9.63 -10.81
C PRO A 136 -8.36 -10.45 -11.45
N ALA A 137 -8.23 -10.75 -12.75
CA ALA A 137 -9.29 -11.42 -13.52
C ALA A 137 -9.61 -12.83 -12.98
N SER A 138 -8.61 -13.56 -12.47
CA SER A 138 -8.76 -14.89 -11.90
C SER A 138 -8.68 -14.91 -10.37
N LYS A 139 -8.61 -13.73 -9.72
CA LYS A 139 -8.37 -13.57 -8.28
C LYS A 139 -7.25 -14.50 -7.78
N ARG A 140 -6.10 -14.43 -8.43
CA ARG A 140 -4.97 -15.31 -8.13
C ARG A 140 -3.73 -14.50 -7.84
N ILE A 141 -3.03 -14.85 -6.77
CA ILE A 141 -1.72 -14.34 -6.42
C ILE A 141 -0.72 -15.47 -6.66
N GLU A 142 0.26 -15.21 -7.52
CA GLU A 142 1.36 -16.12 -7.79
C GLU A 142 2.63 -15.58 -7.13
N ILE A 143 3.31 -16.43 -6.37
CA ILE A 143 4.62 -16.13 -5.79
C ILE A 143 5.63 -17.11 -6.37
N TYR A 144 6.70 -16.59 -6.97
CA TYR A 144 7.73 -17.39 -7.61
C TYR A 144 8.93 -17.51 -6.67
N VAL A 145 9.02 -18.63 -5.97
CA VAL A 145 10.06 -18.90 -4.96
C VAL A 145 11.32 -19.39 -5.68
N ARG A 146 12.42 -18.66 -5.51
CA ARG A 146 13.71 -19.00 -6.12
C ARG A 146 14.58 -19.81 -5.16
N GLN A 147 15.54 -20.53 -5.72
CA GLN A 147 16.59 -21.15 -4.92
C GLN A 147 17.30 -20.09 -4.08
N GLY A 148 17.40 -20.34 -2.77
CA GLY A 148 17.99 -19.43 -1.79
C GLY A 148 17.05 -18.34 -1.26
N ASP A 149 15.79 -18.27 -1.73
CA ASP A 149 14.80 -17.43 -1.07
C ASP A 149 14.50 -17.97 0.34
N THR A 150 14.31 -17.06 1.28
CA THR A 150 13.88 -17.38 2.65
C THR A 150 12.39 -17.11 2.80
N ALA A 151 11.75 -17.72 3.80
CA ALA A 151 10.35 -17.43 4.14
C ALA A 151 10.10 -15.92 4.33
N ARG A 152 11.07 -15.18 4.88
CA ARG A 152 11.02 -13.73 5.05
C ARG A 152 11.04 -12.97 3.72
N THR A 153 11.94 -13.33 2.81
CA THR A 153 11.97 -12.74 1.45
C THR A 153 10.67 -13.02 0.70
N VAL A 154 10.15 -14.24 0.81
CA VAL A 154 8.87 -14.63 0.20
C VAL A 154 7.70 -13.87 0.82
N ALA A 155 7.71 -13.67 2.15
CA ALA A 155 6.68 -12.88 2.83
C ALA A 155 6.65 -11.42 2.35
N TYR A 156 7.81 -10.82 2.04
CA TYR A 156 7.83 -9.45 1.50
C TYR A 156 7.20 -9.37 0.11
N ASN A 157 7.51 -10.33 -0.76
CA ASN A 157 6.88 -10.40 -2.08
C ASN A 157 5.38 -10.68 -1.94
N LEU A 158 4.98 -11.58 -1.05
CA LEU A 158 3.57 -11.89 -0.79
C LEU A 158 2.81 -10.69 -0.24
N GLY A 159 3.37 -9.96 0.74
CA GLY A 159 2.77 -8.75 1.29
C GLY A 159 2.51 -7.69 0.22
N HIS A 160 3.46 -7.51 -0.71
CA HIS A 160 3.29 -6.63 -1.86
C HIS A 160 2.11 -7.08 -2.75
N GLU A 161 2.08 -8.36 -3.16
CA GLU A 161 0.98 -8.85 -4.01
C GLU A 161 -0.39 -8.82 -3.31
N LEU A 162 -0.43 -9.07 -2.00
CA LEU A 162 -1.66 -8.90 -1.22
C LEU A 162 -2.13 -7.44 -1.22
N GLY A 163 -1.20 -6.48 -1.22
CA GLY A 163 -1.53 -5.06 -1.36
C GLY A 163 -2.23 -4.76 -2.68
N HIS A 164 -1.75 -5.30 -3.80
CA HIS A 164 -2.47 -5.19 -5.09
C HIS A 164 -3.85 -5.84 -5.06
N ALA A 165 -3.98 -7.02 -4.43
CA ALA A 165 -5.27 -7.67 -4.28
C ALA A 165 -6.25 -6.85 -3.43
N VAL A 166 -5.77 -6.19 -2.37
CA VAL A 166 -6.55 -5.27 -1.53
C VAL A 166 -6.95 -4.02 -2.31
N ASP A 167 -6.05 -3.42 -3.10
CA ASP A 167 -6.40 -2.26 -3.96
C ASP A 167 -7.52 -2.63 -4.92
N VAL A 168 -7.40 -3.75 -5.63
CA VAL A 168 -8.43 -4.21 -6.57
C VAL A 168 -9.76 -4.52 -5.87
N THR A 169 -9.71 -5.11 -4.68
CA THR A 169 -10.92 -5.59 -3.98
C THR A 169 -11.67 -4.44 -3.29
N TYR A 170 -10.94 -3.49 -2.70
CA TYR A 170 -11.50 -2.52 -1.77
C TYR A 170 -11.34 -1.07 -2.20
N SER A 171 -10.49 -0.76 -3.17
CA SER A 171 -10.24 0.63 -3.51
C SER A 171 -11.32 1.22 -4.42
N THR A 172 -11.42 2.54 -4.38
CA THR A 172 -12.31 3.36 -5.20
C THR A 172 -11.52 4.59 -5.64
N PRO A 173 -11.95 5.35 -6.67
CA PRO A 173 -11.28 6.60 -7.03
C PRO A 173 -11.10 7.56 -5.84
N ALA A 174 -12.09 7.64 -4.95
CA ALA A 174 -12.02 8.42 -3.73
C ALA A 174 -10.95 7.90 -2.75
N ARG A 175 -10.94 6.58 -2.45
CA ARG A 175 -9.92 5.97 -1.59
C ARG A 175 -8.51 6.15 -2.14
N ARG A 176 -8.33 5.99 -3.46
CA ARG A 176 -7.06 6.24 -4.15
C ARG A 176 -6.60 7.68 -4.01
N SER A 177 -7.52 8.64 -4.12
CA SER A 177 -7.23 10.05 -3.90
C SER A 177 -6.83 10.34 -2.45
N SER A 178 -7.57 9.81 -1.48
CA SER A 178 -7.23 9.94 -0.06
C SER A 178 -5.87 9.32 0.27
N TYR A 179 -5.58 8.15 -0.29
CA TYR A 179 -4.28 7.50 -0.14
C TYR A 179 -3.13 8.37 -0.65
N ARG A 180 -3.26 8.96 -1.84
CA ARG A 180 -2.26 9.90 -2.38
C ARG A 180 -2.02 11.07 -1.43
N SER A 181 -3.09 11.66 -0.89
CA SER A 181 -2.98 12.73 0.10
C SER A 181 -2.26 12.29 1.37
N ILE A 182 -2.58 11.11 1.93
CA ILE A 182 -1.91 10.56 3.12
C ILE A 182 -0.40 10.38 2.87
N ARG A 183 -0.04 9.92 1.67
CA ARG A 183 1.35 9.63 1.31
C ARG A 183 2.13 10.82 0.77
N GLY A 184 1.48 11.95 0.52
CA GLY A 184 2.11 13.11 -0.12
C GLY A 184 2.47 12.84 -1.58
N ILE A 185 1.69 12.02 -2.27
CA ILE A 185 1.84 11.75 -3.71
C ILE A 185 1.00 12.78 -4.48
N GLU A 186 1.55 13.29 -5.59
CA GLU A 186 0.88 14.27 -6.46
C GLU A 186 -0.53 13.83 -6.86
N ALA A 187 -1.47 14.77 -6.84
CA ALA A 187 -2.89 14.46 -6.98
C ALA A 187 -3.25 13.87 -8.36
N ASP A 188 -2.51 14.27 -9.40
CA ASP A 188 -2.65 13.87 -10.80
C ASP A 188 -1.78 12.66 -11.20
N ALA A 189 -0.99 12.12 -10.27
CA ALA A 189 -0.21 10.92 -10.51
C ALA A 189 -1.12 9.76 -10.95
N ARG A 190 -0.83 9.21 -12.13
CA ARG A 190 -1.57 8.05 -12.68
C ARG A 190 -1.45 6.88 -11.72
N TRP A 191 -2.59 6.38 -11.22
CA TRP A 191 -2.61 5.31 -10.21
C TRP A 191 -1.87 4.06 -10.67
N PHE A 192 -2.22 3.58 -11.88
CA PHE A 192 -1.51 2.52 -12.56
C PHE A 192 -0.54 3.13 -13.57
N GLY A 193 0.62 2.49 -13.71
CA GLY A 193 1.64 2.87 -14.68
C GLY A 193 1.27 2.51 -16.12
N CYS A 194 2.29 2.54 -16.97
CA CYS A 194 2.29 1.96 -18.31
C CYS A 194 2.74 0.50 -18.28
N ALA A 195 2.63 -0.22 -19.41
CA ALA A 195 3.02 -1.63 -19.50
C ALA A 195 4.49 -1.88 -19.12
N ASP A 196 5.38 -0.95 -19.46
CA ASP A 196 6.83 -1.04 -19.20
C ASP A 196 7.27 -0.21 -17.98
N CYS A 197 6.33 0.41 -17.29
CA CYS A 197 6.63 1.23 -16.12
C CYS A 197 6.90 0.31 -14.93
N SER A 198 7.93 0.64 -14.14
CA SER A 198 8.17 -0.02 -12.87
C SER A 198 6.95 0.16 -11.96
N ASP A 199 6.42 -0.94 -11.43
CA ASP A 199 5.32 -0.90 -10.47
C ASP A 199 5.67 -0.03 -9.25
N PHE A 200 6.91 -0.14 -8.77
CA PHE A 200 7.43 0.65 -7.64
C PHE A 200 7.47 2.17 -7.89
N ALA A 201 7.31 2.63 -9.13
CA ALA A 201 7.24 4.04 -9.49
C ALA A 201 5.80 4.54 -9.67
N THR A 202 4.81 3.79 -9.17
CA THR A 202 3.38 4.12 -9.31
C THR A 202 2.70 4.24 -7.94
N PRO A 203 1.61 5.02 -7.82
CA PRO A 203 0.79 5.05 -6.61
C PRO A 203 0.23 3.68 -6.22
N ALA A 204 -0.12 2.82 -7.19
CA ALA A 204 -0.53 1.45 -6.94
C ALA A 204 0.59 0.61 -6.29
N GLY A 205 1.82 0.73 -6.79
CA GLY A 205 2.98 0.06 -6.21
C GLY A 205 3.37 0.61 -4.83
N ASP A 206 3.27 1.93 -4.60
CA ASP A 206 3.46 2.50 -3.25
C ASP A 206 2.39 1.99 -2.28
N PHE A 207 1.14 1.84 -2.74
CA PHE A 207 0.07 1.22 -1.96
C PHE A 207 0.40 -0.24 -1.62
N ALA A 208 0.84 -1.02 -2.60
CA ALA A 208 1.24 -2.41 -2.41
C ALA A 208 2.40 -2.55 -1.41
N GLU A 209 3.42 -1.70 -1.51
CA GLU A 209 4.54 -1.66 -0.58
C GLU A 209 4.12 -1.18 0.82
N THR A 210 3.21 -0.21 0.91
CA THR A 210 2.64 0.27 2.18
C THR A 210 1.88 -0.84 2.89
N PHE A 211 1.03 -1.56 2.15
CA PHE A 211 0.31 -2.71 2.69
C PHE A 211 1.28 -3.83 3.11
N GLY A 212 2.20 -4.20 2.23
CA GLY A 212 3.23 -5.21 2.53
C GLY A 212 4.02 -4.86 3.79
N PHE A 213 4.44 -3.60 3.92
CA PHE A 213 5.11 -3.08 5.11
C PHE A 213 4.25 -3.24 6.37
N MET A 214 2.97 -2.85 6.33
CA MET A 214 2.07 -2.98 7.49
C MET A 214 1.88 -4.43 7.97
N VAL A 215 1.90 -5.40 7.05
CA VAL A 215 1.56 -6.80 7.37
C VAL A 215 2.77 -7.72 7.56
N THR A 216 4.01 -7.22 7.41
CA THR A 216 5.23 -8.04 7.52
C THR A 216 6.36 -7.43 8.38
N ASP A 217 6.21 -6.20 8.88
CA ASP A 217 7.19 -5.56 9.76
C ASP A 217 7.30 -6.30 11.13
N PRO A 218 8.50 -6.42 11.76
CA PRO A 218 9.77 -5.75 11.46
C PRO A 218 10.57 -6.30 10.26
N GLY A 219 11.03 -5.38 9.39
CA GLY A 219 12.16 -5.60 8.47
C GLY A 219 11.83 -5.68 6.97
N PHE A 220 10.64 -5.25 6.56
CA PHE A 220 10.20 -5.26 5.16
C PHE A 220 11.18 -4.53 4.24
N ASN A 221 11.51 -5.16 3.11
CA ASN A 221 12.39 -4.57 2.11
C ASN A 221 11.61 -3.57 1.23
N TRP A 222 11.55 -2.32 1.68
CA TRP A 222 10.86 -1.23 0.99
C TRP A 222 11.49 -0.91 -0.37
N ARG A 223 10.67 -0.86 -1.41
CA ARG A 223 11.07 -0.64 -2.80
C ARG A 223 10.36 0.51 -3.50
N SER A 224 9.30 1.09 -2.92
CA SER A 224 8.61 2.21 -3.56
C SER A 224 9.56 3.37 -3.83
N ALA A 225 9.51 3.90 -5.05
CA ALA A 225 10.27 5.04 -5.51
C ALA A 225 9.55 6.38 -5.25
N LEU A 226 8.31 6.36 -4.74
CA LEU A 226 7.52 7.57 -4.50
C LEU A 226 7.77 8.20 -3.12
N GLY A 227 8.51 7.53 -2.25
CA GLY A 227 8.87 8.08 -0.95
C GLY A 227 9.51 7.06 -0.02
N ARG A 228 9.77 7.51 1.21
CA ARG A 228 10.23 6.65 2.31
C ARG A 228 9.08 5.73 2.79
N PRO A 229 9.38 4.63 3.52
CA PRO A 229 8.36 3.84 4.20
C PRO A 229 7.37 4.72 5.00
N PRO A 230 6.09 4.31 5.12
CA PRO A 230 5.07 5.11 5.76
C PRO A 230 5.33 5.31 7.25
N THR A 231 5.16 6.54 7.72
CA THR A 231 5.21 6.86 9.16
C THR A 231 4.10 6.13 9.92
N ASN A 232 4.19 6.07 11.25
CA ASN A 232 3.13 5.46 12.07
C ASN A 232 1.76 6.13 11.84
N GLU A 233 1.75 7.45 11.67
CA GLU A 233 0.53 8.23 11.38
C GLU A 233 -0.03 7.88 10.00
N GLN A 234 0.82 7.78 8.98
CA GLN A 234 0.39 7.36 7.65
C GLN A 234 -0.19 5.94 7.66
N ARG A 235 0.45 5.01 8.39
CA ARG A 235 -0.09 3.64 8.52
C ARG A 235 -1.44 3.64 9.20
N ALA A 236 -1.60 4.35 10.32
CA ALA A 236 -2.89 4.47 11.02
C ALA A 236 -3.99 5.06 10.12
N ALA A 237 -3.66 6.10 9.33
CA ALA A 237 -4.60 6.69 8.38
C ALA A 237 -4.99 5.72 7.24
N VAL A 238 -4.04 4.95 6.71
CA VAL A 238 -4.33 3.93 5.69
C VAL A 238 -5.18 2.79 6.28
N THR A 239 -4.85 2.32 7.48
CA THR A 239 -5.65 1.32 8.20
C THR A 239 -7.09 1.78 8.35
N ALA A 240 -7.31 3.02 8.80
CA ALA A 240 -8.66 3.59 8.92
C ALA A 240 -9.37 3.71 7.56
N LEU A 241 -8.66 4.12 6.50
CA LEU A 241 -9.22 4.30 5.15
C LEU A 241 -9.74 3.01 4.52
N TYR A 242 -9.08 1.89 4.81
CA TYR A 242 -9.41 0.56 4.26
C TYR A 242 -10.10 -0.36 5.28
N GLY A 243 -10.30 0.09 6.52
CA GLY A 243 -10.85 -0.70 7.61
C GLY A 243 -10.00 -1.93 7.94
N LEU A 244 -8.68 -1.82 7.78
CA LEU A 244 -7.73 -2.93 7.92
C LEU A 244 -7.48 -3.30 9.38
#